data_AF-A0A9W9V2K0-F1
#
_entry.id   AF-A0A9W9V2K0-F1
#
_cell.length_a   1.000
_cell.length_b   1.000
_cell.length_c   1.000
_cell.angle_alpha   90.00
_cell.angle_beta   90.00
_cell.angle_gamma   90.00
#
_symmetry.space_group_name_H-M   'P 1'
#
loop_
_entity.id
_entity.type
_entity.pdbx_description
1 polymer ?
#
loop_
_entity_poly.entity_id
_entity_poly.type
_entity_poly.pdbx_seq_one_letter_code
_entity_poly.pdbx_strand_id
1 'polypeptide(L)'
;MDSPSDYPPSDLSSSSSEENNKNVPTMDSRPTAKELLDRVDYDISQLLQRFENIVAIAANKFDGTSHVDAAVEAFQIDVESTALIRAAEDLLALSRLMKELWLFGKLDTLGEDERDVQRREKLEGDVEAIRQALEGGLLMPYLDGPGEPEKPGDTEQSEEPESKDSEQAEKPEKTEQ
;
A
#
# COMPACT_ATOMS: atom_id res chain seq x y z
N MET A 1 61.83 16.48 16.87
CA MET A 1 61.01 16.13 18.04
C MET A 1 59.64 15.85 17.48
N ASP A 2 59.54 14.66 16.90
CA ASP A 2 58.42 14.15 16.13
C ASP A 2 57.29 13.73 17.08
N SER A 3 56.09 14.22 16.83
CA SER A 3 54.88 13.72 17.50
C SER A 3 54.37 12.48 16.75
N PRO A 4 54.11 11.36 17.44
CA PRO A 4 53.64 10.14 16.81
C PRO A 4 52.16 10.27 16.41
N SER A 5 51.89 9.97 15.14
CA SER A 5 50.57 9.88 14.53
C SER A 5 49.88 8.60 15.02
N ASP A 6 49.03 8.69 16.04
CA ASP A 6 48.14 7.61 16.47
C ASP A 6 46.93 7.49 15.52
N TYR A 7 47.16 6.91 14.34
CA TYR A 7 46.10 6.32 13.53
C TYR A 7 46.20 4.80 13.62
N PRO A 8 45.13 4.08 14.01
CA PRO A 8 45.14 2.62 13.98
C PRO A 8 45.14 2.11 12.53
N PRO A 9 45.78 0.97 12.24
CA PRO A 9 45.83 0.41 10.89
C PRO A 9 44.44 -0.06 10.46
N SER A 10 44.05 0.31 9.24
CA SER A 10 42.86 -0.21 8.57
C SER A 10 43.09 -1.66 8.16
N ASP A 11 42.69 -2.61 8.99
CA ASP A 11 42.58 -4.01 8.58
C ASP A 11 41.40 -4.16 7.61
N LEU A 12 41.72 -4.11 6.32
CA LEU A 12 40.89 -4.65 5.24
C LEU A 12 40.91 -6.18 5.34
N SER A 13 40.13 -6.73 6.27
CA SER A 13 39.79 -8.15 6.24
C SER A 13 38.63 -8.37 5.26
N SER A 14 39.01 -8.78 4.05
CA SER A 14 38.11 -9.28 3.03
C SER A 14 37.59 -10.66 3.45
N SER A 15 36.52 -10.70 4.25
CA SER A 15 35.78 -11.94 4.50
C SER A 15 34.73 -12.13 3.41
N SER A 16 35.13 -12.88 2.39
CA SER A 16 34.23 -13.60 1.51
C SER A 16 33.31 -14.48 2.36
N SER A 17 32.02 -14.18 2.35
CA SER A 17 30.98 -15.11 2.77
C SER A 17 29.80 -14.87 1.86
N GLU A 18 29.73 -15.73 0.86
CA GLU A 18 28.53 -16.03 0.10
C GLU A 18 27.35 -16.29 1.04
N GLU A 19 26.15 -16.09 0.51
CA GLU A 19 24.87 -16.51 1.09
C GLU A 19 24.36 -15.71 2.31
N ASN A 20 23.74 -14.56 2.05
CA ASN A 20 22.42 -14.33 2.64
C ASN A 20 21.57 -13.38 1.79
N ASN A 21 21.18 -13.84 0.61
CA ASN A 21 20.18 -13.15 -0.21
C ASN A 21 18.78 -13.62 0.23
N LYS A 22 18.40 -13.30 1.47
CA LYS A 22 17.05 -13.50 1.97
C LYS A 22 16.75 -12.41 2.97
N ASN A 23 15.91 -11.47 2.55
CA ASN A 23 15.30 -10.34 3.26
C ASN A 23 15.67 -8.99 2.63
N VAL A 24 15.35 -8.84 1.34
CA VAL A 24 14.96 -7.52 0.85
C VAL A 24 13.58 -7.25 1.47
N PRO A 25 13.42 -6.23 2.32
CA PRO A 25 12.09 -5.85 2.80
C PRO A 25 11.33 -5.29 1.59
N THR A 26 10.39 -6.08 1.07
CA THR A 26 9.42 -5.59 0.10
C THR A 26 8.64 -4.46 0.79
N MET A 27 8.70 -3.25 0.23
CA MET A 27 8.03 -2.03 0.71
C MET A 27 6.49 -2.10 0.70
N ASP A 28 5.92 -3.28 0.44
CA ASP A 28 4.50 -3.60 0.45
C ASP A 28 4.04 -4.21 1.79
N SER A 29 4.81 -4.05 2.88
CA SER A 29 4.37 -4.43 4.23
C SER A 29 3.21 -3.54 4.67
N ARG A 30 2.00 -3.97 4.29
CA ARG A 30 0.76 -3.40 4.77
C ARG A 30 0.66 -3.62 6.28
N PRO A 31 0.16 -2.63 7.04
CA PRO A 31 -0.08 -2.83 8.46
C PRO A 31 -1.10 -3.96 8.63
N THR A 32 -0.69 -5.01 9.33
CA THR A 32 -1.55 -6.15 9.64
C THR A 32 -2.62 -5.71 10.65
N ALA A 33 -3.80 -6.35 10.65
CA ALA A 33 -4.85 -6.04 11.63
C ALA A 33 -4.36 -6.08 13.08
N LYS A 34 -3.45 -7.01 13.39
CA LYS A 34 -2.79 -7.09 14.70
C LYS A 34 -1.94 -5.86 15.01
N GLU A 35 -1.15 -5.38 14.06
CA GLU A 35 -0.30 -4.20 14.24
C GLU A 35 -1.13 -2.92 14.44
N LEU A 36 -2.28 -2.83 13.77
CA LEU A 36 -3.23 -1.74 14.00
C LEU A 36 -3.82 -1.77 15.41
N LEU A 37 -4.21 -2.96 15.90
CA LEU A 37 -4.70 -3.12 17.28
C LEU A 37 -3.61 -2.80 18.30
N ASP A 38 -2.40 -3.33 18.12
CA ASP A 38 -1.25 -3.05 18.99
C ASP A 38 -0.97 -1.53 19.05
N ARG A 39 -1.15 -0.83 17.92
CA ARG A 39 -1.00 0.63 17.86
C ARG A 39 -2.14 1.38 18.56
N VAL A 40 -3.39 0.92 18.42
CA VAL A 40 -4.52 1.48 19.18
C VAL A 40 -4.26 1.35 20.68
N ASP A 41 -3.86 0.17 21.14
CA ASP A 41 -3.58 -0.10 22.55
C ASP A 41 -2.42 0.77 23.06
N TYR A 42 -1.39 0.94 22.24
CA TYR A 42 -0.28 1.85 22.54
C TYR A 42 -0.76 3.30 22.68
N ASP A 43 -1.49 3.84 21.71
CA ASP A 43 -1.96 5.24 21.73
C ASP A 43 -2.89 5.51 22.92
N ILE A 44 -3.78 4.56 23.25
CA ILE A 44 -4.65 4.62 24.44
C ILE A 44 -3.82 4.59 25.72
N SER A 45 -2.82 3.70 25.81
CA SER A 45 -1.95 3.62 26.99
C SER A 45 -1.18 4.92 27.22
N GLN A 46 -0.70 5.57 26.14
CA GLN A 46 -0.02 6.86 26.23
C GLN A 46 -0.98 7.94 26.71
N LEU A 47 -2.20 8.00 26.17
CA LEU A 47 -3.21 8.97 26.58
C LEU A 47 -3.53 8.85 28.08
N LEU A 48 -3.80 7.63 28.55
CA LEU A 48 -4.09 7.36 29.96
C LEU A 48 -2.90 7.69 30.85
N GLN A 49 -1.68 7.31 30.46
CA GLN A 49 -0.48 7.57 31.23
C GLN A 49 -0.23 9.08 31.40
N ARG A 50 -0.38 9.88 30.33
CA ARG A 50 -0.19 11.34 30.42
C ARG A 50 -1.26 11.98 31.29
N PHE A 51 -2.51 11.52 31.18
CA PHE A 51 -3.58 12.00 32.05
C PHE A 51 -3.33 11.65 33.53
N GLU A 52 -2.89 10.43 33.81
CA GLU A 52 -2.52 10.00 35.16
C GLU A 52 -1.38 10.84 35.73
N ASN A 53 -0.34 11.12 34.93
CA ASN A 53 0.78 11.98 35.33
C ASN A 53 0.31 13.39 35.71
N ILE A 54 -0.57 14.02 34.91
CA ILE A 54 -1.13 15.34 35.21
C ILE A 54 -1.90 15.31 36.53
N VAL A 55 -2.75 14.30 36.73
CA VAL A 55 -3.53 14.15 37.96
C VAL A 55 -2.61 13.92 39.16
N ALA A 56 -1.53 13.14 39.01
CA ALA A 56 -0.56 12.90 40.07
C ALA A 56 0.17 14.18 40.50
N ILE A 57 0.57 15.02 39.53
CA ILE A 57 1.20 16.32 39.81
C ILE A 57 0.19 17.27 40.48
N ALA A 58 -1.04 17.34 39.97
CA ALA A 58 -2.08 18.20 40.54
C ALA A 58 -2.56 17.76 41.93
N ALA A 59 -2.52 16.45 42.21
CA ALA A 59 -2.86 15.89 43.51
C ALA A 59 -1.73 16.05 44.54
N ASN A 60 -0.51 16.37 44.09
CA ASN A 60 0.59 16.64 44.99
C ASN A 60 0.26 17.87 45.83
N LYS A 61 0.28 17.72 47.16
CA LYS A 61 0.03 18.85 48.07
C LYS A 61 1.22 19.79 48.00
N PHE A 62 1.05 20.89 47.28
CA PHE A 62 2.00 21.99 47.32
C PHE A 62 2.01 22.63 48.72
N ASP A 63 3.14 22.56 49.41
CA ASP A 63 3.32 23.06 50.80
C ASP A 63 3.55 24.59 50.86
N GLY A 64 3.59 25.28 49.71
CA GLY A 64 3.79 26.73 49.67
C GLY A 64 5.23 27.20 49.88
N THR A 65 6.16 26.27 50.12
CA THR A 65 7.48 26.55 50.69
C THR A 65 8.55 26.90 49.65
N SER A 66 8.36 26.49 48.39
CA SER A 66 9.34 26.68 47.31
C SER A 66 8.67 27.13 46.00
N HIS A 67 8.93 28.35 45.57
CA HIS A 67 8.45 28.87 44.28
C HIS A 67 9.10 28.16 43.08
N VAL A 68 10.30 27.59 43.26
CA VAL A 68 10.97 26.82 42.22
C VAL A 68 10.22 25.51 41.98
N ASP A 69 9.77 24.85 43.03
CA ASP A 69 9.03 23.58 42.92
C ASP A 69 7.67 23.80 42.24
N ALA A 70 6.96 24.89 42.58
CA ALA A 70 5.73 25.27 41.87
C ALA A 70 5.96 25.52 40.37
N ALA A 71 7.06 26.18 40.00
CA ALA A 71 7.38 26.44 38.60
C ALA A 71 7.71 25.15 37.84
N VAL A 72 8.38 24.19 38.49
CA VAL A 72 8.66 22.87 37.91
C VAL A 72 7.38 22.06 37.73
N GLU A 73 6.49 22.04 38.73
CA GLU A 73 5.20 21.35 38.64
C GLU A 73 4.33 21.94 37.52
N ALA A 74 4.26 23.27 37.41
CA ALA A 74 3.54 23.94 36.32
C ALA A 74 4.10 23.59 34.94
N PHE A 75 5.43 23.63 34.78
CA PHE A 75 6.07 23.24 33.54
C PHE A 75 5.82 21.77 33.19
N GLN A 76 5.84 20.88 34.18
CA GLN A 76 5.56 19.46 33.96
C GLN A 76 4.12 19.25 33.47
N ILE A 77 3.14 19.95 34.05
CA ILE A 77 1.75 19.89 33.58
C ILE A 77 1.65 20.34 32.11
N ASP A 78 2.37 21.37 31.69
CA ASP A 78 2.36 21.84 30.30
C ASP A 78 2.98 20.82 29.34
N VAL A 79 4.07 20.16 29.74
CA VAL A 79 4.72 19.10 28.96
C VAL A 79 3.80 17.89 28.82
N GLU A 80 3.23 17.40 29.93
CA GLU A 80 2.31 16.27 29.93
C GLU A 80 1.04 16.59 29.13
N SER A 81 0.53 17.83 29.18
CA SER A 81 -0.62 18.28 28.39
C SER A 81 -0.33 18.29 26.90
N THR A 82 0.86 18.75 26.51
CA THR A 82 1.30 18.72 25.10
C THR A 82 1.46 17.28 24.61
N ALA A 83 2.03 16.40 25.44
CA ALA A 83 2.16 14.98 25.13
C ALA A 83 0.79 14.26 25.05
N LEU A 84 -0.18 14.65 25.88
CA LEU A 84 -1.55 14.16 25.84
C LEU A 84 -2.23 14.54 24.51
N ILE A 85 -2.11 15.80 24.08
CA ILE A 85 -2.63 16.26 22.79
C ILE A 85 -2.00 15.45 21.66
N ARG A 86 -0.68 15.23 21.73
CA ARG A 86 0.04 14.45 20.72
C ARG A 86 -0.44 13.00 20.62
N ALA A 87 -0.68 12.33 21.75
CA ALA A 87 -1.26 10.98 21.76
C ALA A 87 -2.67 10.96 21.14
N ALA A 88 -3.48 12.00 21.38
CA ALA A 88 -4.80 12.13 20.74
C ALA A 88 -4.71 12.37 19.22
N GLU A 89 -3.74 13.17 18.77
CA GLU A 89 -3.44 13.37 17.35
C GLU A 89 -2.99 12.07 16.67
N ASP A 90 -2.16 11.26 17.34
CA ASP A 90 -1.71 9.96 16.83
C ASP A 90 -2.88 8.99 16.67
N LEU A 91 -3.81 8.95 17.64
CA LEU A 91 -5.06 8.17 17.55
C LEU A 91 -5.94 8.64 16.37
N LEU A 92 -6.07 9.96 16.17
CA LEU A 92 -6.81 10.53 15.04
C LEU A 92 -6.14 10.17 13.71
N ALA A 93 -4.81 10.24 13.63
CA ALA A 93 -4.03 9.86 12.46
C ALA A 93 -4.18 8.35 12.15
N LEU A 94 -4.18 7.50 13.17
CA LEU A 94 -4.45 6.06 13.02
C LEU A 94 -5.86 5.82 12.47
N SER A 95 -6.87 6.52 12.98
CA SER A 95 -8.24 6.39 12.47
C SER A 95 -8.36 6.81 11.01
N ARG A 96 -7.60 7.83 10.59
CA ARG A 96 -7.52 8.25 9.19
C ARG A 96 -6.86 7.16 8.34
N LEU A 97 -5.75 6.61 8.79
CA LEU A 97 -5.06 5.51 8.12
C LEU A 97 -5.96 4.27 7.99
N MET A 98 -6.73 3.91 9.02
CA MET A 98 -7.70 2.80 8.93
C MET A 98 -8.79 3.07 7.89
N LYS A 99 -9.30 4.30 7.81
CA LYS A 99 -10.28 4.69 6.79
C LYS A 99 -9.67 4.69 5.39
N GLU A 100 -8.43 5.16 5.24
CA GLU A 100 -7.72 5.12 3.97
C GLU A 100 -7.43 3.67 3.53
N LEU A 101 -7.06 2.78 4.45
CA LEU A 101 -6.94 1.34 4.19
C LEU A 101 -8.28 0.71 3.80
N TRP A 102 -9.40 1.19 4.37
CA TRP A 102 -10.73 0.70 4.04
C TRP A 102 -11.24 1.22 2.68
N LEU A 103 -10.96 2.48 2.35
CA LEU A 103 -11.44 3.14 1.12
C LEU A 103 -10.54 2.90 -0.09
N PHE A 104 -9.22 2.84 0.12
CA PHE A 104 -8.21 2.78 -0.94
C PHE A 104 -7.32 1.55 -0.84
N GLY A 105 -7.34 0.84 0.28
CA GLY A 105 -6.63 -0.42 0.44
C GLY A 105 -7.50 -1.61 0.05
N LYS A 106 -6.86 -2.67 -0.47
CA LYS A 106 -7.43 -4.03 -0.36
C LYS A 106 -7.28 -4.47 1.09
N LEU A 107 -8.10 -3.91 1.99
CA LEU A 107 -8.34 -4.58 3.25
C LEU A 107 -9.06 -5.86 2.85
N ASP A 108 -8.41 -7.01 3.04
CA ASP A 108 -8.83 -8.33 2.57
C ASP A 108 -10.05 -8.86 3.37
N THR A 109 -11.03 -7.98 3.60
CA THR A 109 -12.24 -8.19 4.39
C THR A 109 -13.50 -8.06 3.55
N LEU A 110 -13.41 -7.58 2.30
CA LEU A 110 -14.53 -7.45 1.37
C LEU A 110 -14.53 -8.53 0.27
N GLY A 111 -13.61 -9.49 0.32
CA GLY A 111 -13.43 -10.44 -0.77
C GLY A 111 -12.84 -9.75 -2.01
N GLU A 112 -12.55 -10.55 -3.03
CA GLU A 112 -12.01 -10.06 -4.28
C GLU A 112 -13.08 -9.22 -5.01
N ASP A 113 -12.77 -7.98 -5.37
CA ASP A 113 -13.70 -7.14 -6.14
C ASP A 113 -14.04 -7.89 -7.44
N GLU A 114 -15.33 -8.07 -7.74
CA GLU A 114 -15.82 -8.75 -8.94
C GLU A 114 -15.14 -8.21 -10.21
N ARG A 115 -14.81 -6.91 -10.21
CA ARG A 115 -14.06 -6.26 -11.30
C ARG A 115 -12.60 -6.69 -11.38
N ASP A 116 -11.96 -6.95 -10.24
CA ASP A 116 -10.60 -7.47 -10.16
C ASP A 116 -10.55 -8.95 -10.55
N VAL A 117 -11.57 -9.74 -10.20
CA VAL A 117 -11.74 -11.13 -10.65
C VAL A 117 -11.90 -11.16 -12.16
N GLN A 118 -12.87 -10.43 -12.71
CA GLN A 118 -13.13 -10.38 -14.15
C GLN A 118 -11.91 -9.85 -14.94
N ARG A 119 -11.20 -8.86 -14.39
CA ARG A 119 -9.95 -8.38 -15.00
C ARG A 119 -8.89 -9.47 -15.01
N ARG A 120 -8.74 -10.23 -13.91
CA ARG A 120 -7.77 -11.32 -13.82
C ARG A 120 -8.12 -12.46 -14.77
N GLU A 121 -9.37 -12.90 -14.81
CA GLU A 121 -9.83 -13.95 -15.73
C GLU A 121 -9.60 -13.55 -17.18
N LYS A 122 -9.90 -12.29 -17.54
CA LYS A 122 -9.61 -11.77 -18.88
C LYS A 122 -8.11 -11.78 -19.18
N LEU A 123 -7.29 -11.31 -18.24
CA LEU A 123 -5.83 -11.31 -18.41
C LEU A 123 -5.27 -12.72 -18.51
N GLU A 124 -5.82 -13.68 -17.77
CA GLU A 124 -5.42 -15.08 -17.82
C GLU A 124 -5.81 -15.72 -19.16
N GLY A 125 -7.01 -15.41 -19.68
CA GLY A 125 -7.42 -15.77 -21.03
C GLY A 125 -6.54 -15.16 -22.12
N ASP A 126 -6.20 -13.87 -22.00
CA ASP A 126 -5.31 -13.16 -22.93
C ASP A 126 -3.89 -13.76 -22.89
N VAL A 127 -3.37 -14.12 -21.70
CA VAL A 127 -2.08 -14.79 -21.54
C VAL A 127 -2.07 -16.17 -22.20
N GLU A 128 -3.13 -16.94 -22.02
CA GLU A 128 -3.24 -18.28 -22.63
C GLU A 128 -3.38 -18.19 -24.16
N ALA A 129 -4.11 -17.19 -24.66
CA ALA A 129 -4.21 -16.92 -26.09
C ALA A 129 -2.84 -16.51 -26.69
N ILE A 130 -2.08 -15.65 -26.01
CA ILE A 130 -0.72 -15.28 -26.42
C ILE A 130 0.20 -16.50 -26.41
N ARG A 131 0.09 -17.37 -25.39
CA ARG A 131 0.86 -18.61 -25.29
C ARG A 131 0.59 -19.54 -26.47
N GLN A 132 -0.68 -19.74 -26.83
CA GLN A 132 -1.07 -20.54 -27.99
C GLN A 132 -0.63 -19.91 -29.31
N ALA A 133 -0.70 -18.58 -29.46
CA ALA A 133 -0.24 -17.90 -30.66
C ALA A 133 1.29 -17.99 -30.86
N LEU A 134 2.05 -17.99 -29.75
CA LEU A 134 3.50 -18.20 -29.77
C LEU A 134 3.86 -19.63 -30.17
N GLU A 135 3.14 -20.63 -29.61
CA GLU A 135 3.35 -22.05 -29.93
C GLU A 135 2.89 -22.41 -31.34
N GLY A 136 1.82 -21.76 -31.84
CA GLY A 136 1.31 -21.87 -33.21
C GLY A 136 2.15 -21.14 -34.26
N GLY A 137 3.25 -20.50 -33.88
CA GLY A 137 4.21 -19.90 -34.81
C GLY A 137 3.76 -18.59 -35.48
N LEU A 138 2.67 -17.97 -35.03
CA LEU A 138 2.10 -16.76 -35.64
C LEU A 138 2.94 -15.50 -35.35
N LEU A 139 3.82 -15.55 -34.35
CA LEU A 139 4.67 -14.44 -33.90
C LEU A 139 6.16 -14.65 -34.20
N MET A 140 6.51 -15.37 -35.29
CA MET A 140 7.91 -15.37 -35.73
C MET A 140 8.25 -13.96 -36.27
N PRO A 141 9.27 -13.27 -35.73
CA PRO A 141 9.66 -11.96 -36.24
C PRO A 141 10.19 -12.15 -37.65
N TYR A 142 9.38 -11.77 -38.63
CA TYR A 142 9.75 -11.77 -40.04
C TYR A 142 10.86 -10.75 -40.24
N LEU A 143 12.09 -11.23 -40.41
CA LEU A 143 13.20 -10.40 -40.89
C LEU A 143 12.91 -10.03 -42.34
N ASP A 144 12.89 -8.72 -42.56
CA ASP A 144 12.64 -8.00 -43.81
C ASP A 144 13.39 -8.60 -45.01
N GLY A 145 12.65 -8.85 -46.10
CA GLY A 145 13.19 -9.25 -47.38
C GLY A 145 12.42 -8.58 -48.51
N PRO A 146 13.04 -7.76 -49.38
CA PRO A 146 12.33 -7.12 -50.48
C PRO A 146 12.44 -7.94 -51.77
N GLY A 147 11.34 -8.04 -52.52
CA GLY A 147 11.36 -8.50 -53.91
C GLY A 147 10.05 -9.05 -54.44
N GLU A 148 9.13 -8.17 -54.87
CA GLU A 148 8.11 -8.47 -55.88
C GLU A 148 8.76 -8.78 -57.26
N PRO A 149 8.13 -9.55 -58.19
CA PRO A 149 7.11 -8.99 -59.12
C PRO A 149 5.98 -9.91 -59.66
N GLU A 150 4.80 -9.27 -59.83
CA GLU A 150 3.81 -9.28 -60.94
C GLU A 150 3.11 -10.55 -61.53
N LYS A 151 1.76 -10.60 -61.30
CA LYS A 151 0.56 -10.75 -62.23
C LYS A 151 0.33 -12.00 -63.11
N PRO A 152 -0.88 -12.21 -63.73
CA PRO A 152 -2.29 -11.81 -63.41
C PRO A 152 -3.35 -12.95 -63.61
N GLY A 153 -4.64 -12.74 -63.26
CA GLY A 153 -5.74 -13.59 -63.75
C GLY A 153 -7.11 -13.43 -63.06
N ASP A 154 -8.02 -12.78 -63.79
CA ASP A 154 -9.49 -12.61 -63.71
C ASP A 154 -10.35 -13.50 -62.78
N THR A 155 -11.41 -12.92 -62.17
CA THR A 155 -12.84 -13.25 -62.46
C THR A 155 -13.77 -12.36 -61.63
N GLU A 156 -14.81 -11.86 -62.31
CA GLU A 156 -15.84 -10.94 -61.87
C GLU A 156 -16.84 -11.50 -60.83
N GLN A 157 -17.65 -10.56 -60.33
CA GLN A 157 -19.09 -10.65 -60.02
C GLN A 157 -19.55 -10.88 -58.58
N SER A 158 -20.35 -9.88 -58.14
CA SER A 158 -21.63 -10.01 -57.42
C SER A 158 -21.57 -10.47 -55.95
N GLU A 159 -22.41 -10.03 -55.01
CA GLU A 159 -23.58 -9.17 -54.95
C GLU A 159 -23.80 -8.91 -53.44
N GLU A 160 -24.22 -7.71 -53.06
CA GLU A 160 -24.86 -7.47 -51.75
C GLU A 160 -26.25 -8.11 -51.76
N PRO A 161 -26.81 -8.53 -50.62
CA PRO A 161 -27.94 -7.71 -50.18
C PRO A 161 -28.06 -7.50 -48.66
N GLU A 162 -28.57 -6.31 -48.41
CA GLU A 162 -29.20 -5.72 -47.24
C GLU A 162 -30.43 -6.50 -46.69
N SER A 163 -30.87 -6.07 -45.50
CA SER A 163 -32.16 -6.31 -44.80
C SER A 163 -32.13 -7.42 -43.71
N LYS A 164 -32.73 -7.26 -42.52
CA LYS A 164 -33.71 -6.29 -42.01
C LYS A 164 -33.82 -6.41 -40.48
N ASP A 165 -34.21 -5.28 -39.90
CA ASP A 165 -34.85 -5.02 -38.61
C ASP A 165 -35.80 -6.10 -38.05
N SER A 166 -35.81 -6.27 -36.72
CA SER A 166 -36.91 -6.76 -35.85
C SER A 166 -36.46 -6.63 -34.38
N GLU A 167 -36.83 -5.57 -33.66
CA GLU A 167 -38.09 -5.35 -32.94
C GLU A 167 -38.09 -5.91 -31.50
N GLN A 168 -38.03 -4.95 -30.55
CA GLN A 168 -38.64 -4.85 -29.22
C GLN A 168 -38.99 -6.12 -28.40
N ALA A 169 -38.61 -6.11 -27.11
CA ALA A 169 -39.59 -6.18 -26.02
C ALA A 169 -38.96 -5.84 -24.66
N GLU A 170 -39.30 -4.64 -24.20
CA GLU A 170 -39.26 -4.13 -22.84
C GLU A 170 -40.12 -4.99 -21.90
N LYS A 171 -39.68 -5.24 -20.65
CA LYS A 171 -40.57 -5.70 -19.59
C LYS A 171 -40.21 -5.03 -18.26
N PRO A 172 -41.18 -4.40 -17.56
CA PRO A 172 -40.91 -3.55 -16.42
C PRO A 172 -40.82 -4.29 -15.09
N GLU A 173 -40.03 -3.65 -14.24
CA GLU A 173 -39.82 -3.73 -12.81
C GLU A 173 -41.10 -3.94 -11.99
N LYS A 174 -41.05 -4.88 -11.04
CA LYS A 174 -42.17 -5.21 -10.14
C LYS A 174 -41.86 -4.74 -8.73
N THR A 175 -42.71 -3.82 -8.30
CA THR A 175 -43.00 -3.25 -6.98
C THR A 175 -42.69 -4.14 -5.76
N GLU A 176 -41.93 -3.61 -4.80
CA GLU A 176 -41.89 -4.08 -3.41
C GLU A 176 -42.96 -3.36 -2.56
N GLN A 177 -43.60 -4.13 -1.68
CA GLN A 177 -44.45 -3.71 -0.57
C GLN A 177 -43.67 -3.84 0.74
#